data_AF-A0A2T0RRL9-F1
#
_entry.id   AF-A0A2T0RRL9-F1
#
_cell.length_a   1.000
_cell.length_b   1.000
_cell.length_c   1.000
_cell.angle_alpha   90.00
_cell.angle_beta   90.00
_cell.angle_gamma   90.00
#
_symmetry.space_group_name_H-M   'P 1'
#
loop_
_entity.id
_entity.type
_entity.pdbx_description
1 polymer ?
#
loop_
_entity_poly.entity_id
_entity_poly.type
_entity_poly.pdbx_seq_one_letter_code
_entity_poly.pdbx_strand_id
1 'polypeptide(L)'
;MRRLGLAASILLALAACGGGSGGSSSTGGDPVRTGGAGRDPARLYPDFADRDPHDWDGRAPRSYPVHGLDVSRWQKGINWTAAHRAGISFAFIKATEGVEELDPMFRTHWEAAAAAGVPRAGYHFFYFCAPADEQARWFIANVPPASGSLPHVLDMEWNPHSPTCTKRPDGAVVRAEARTFLDILERHYGRRPIIYTSIDFWEDTGIGRLPRTQFWLRSVADHPRERYPGQRWAFWQYTGTGVVPGVPGGVDINVFAGSAAAWATFSK
;
A
#
# COMPACT_ATOMS: atom_id res chain seq x y z
N MET A 1 -8.33 -25.58 42.02
CA MET A 1 -7.32 -25.15 41.03
C MET A 1 -8.01 -24.78 39.73
N ARG A 2 -8.31 -23.49 39.54
CA ARG A 2 -8.72 -22.89 38.26
C ARG A 2 -8.19 -21.46 38.29
N ARG A 3 -7.30 -21.10 37.35
CA ARG A 3 -6.83 -19.72 37.16
C ARG A 3 -7.52 -19.16 35.91
N LEU A 4 -8.32 -18.12 36.13
CA LEU A 4 -8.65 -17.11 35.12
C LEU A 4 -7.41 -16.21 34.92
N GLY A 5 -7.18 -15.76 33.69
CA GLY A 5 -6.37 -14.59 33.33
C GLY A 5 -6.93 -14.06 32.02
N LEU A 6 -7.89 -13.14 32.05
CA LEU A 6 -7.78 -11.67 32.16
C LEU A 6 -7.02 -11.04 30.98
N ALA A 7 -7.82 -10.49 30.07
CA ALA A 7 -7.40 -9.58 29.00
C ALA A 7 -6.92 -8.25 29.59
N ALA A 8 -5.84 -7.70 29.04
CA ALA A 8 -5.34 -6.38 29.39
C ALA A 8 -5.54 -5.42 28.21
N SER A 9 -6.53 -4.55 28.36
CA SER A 9 -6.65 -3.29 27.62
C SER A 9 -5.89 -2.23 28.42
N ILE A 10 -4.95 -1.51 27.81
CA ILE A 10 -4.41 -0.26 28.40
C ILE A 10 -4.26 0.79 27.30
N LEU A 11 -5.22 1.73 27.26
CA LEU A 11 -4.96 3.12 26.89
C LEU A 11 -4.11 3.76 28.00
N LEU A 12 -3.12 4.57 27.67
CA LEU A 12 -2.66 5.62 28.57
C LEU A 12 -2.22 6.86 27.78
N ALA A 13 -2.98 7.94 27.94
CA ALA A 13 -2.52 9.30 27.80
C ALA A 13 -2.83 10.00 29.13
N LEU A 14 -1.85 10.70 29.73
CA LEU A 14 -2.05 11.78 30.70
C LEU A 14 -0.74 12.57 30.89
N ALA A 15 -0.91 13.88 31.05
CA ALA A 15 0.14 14.90 31.12
C ALA A 15 0.47 15.37 32.56
N ALA A 16 1.50 16.23 32.64
CA ALA A 16 1.81 17.27 33.64
C ALA A 16 2.49 16.83 34.96
N CYS A 17 3.38 17.59 35.64
CA CYS A 17 4.08 18.88 35.43
C CYS A 17 5.27 18.96 36.44
N GLY A 18 6.27 19.82 36.20
CA GLY A 18 7.25 20.23 37.23
C GLY A 18 8.40 21.08 36.66
N GLY A 19 8.46 22.38 37.03
CA GLY A 19 9.46 23.33 36.55
C GLY A 19 10.51 23.73 37.59
N GLY A 20 11.58 24.41 37.15
CA GLY A 20 12.56 25.08 38.02
C GLY A 20 13.89 25.51 37.37
N SER A 21 13.95 26.78 36.92
CA SER A 21 15.09 27.75 36.93
C SER A 21 16.48 27.44 36.32
N GLY A 22 16.75 28.04 35.14
CA GLY A 22 17.71 29.13 34.86
C GLY A 22 19.23 29.04 35.16
N GLY A 23 20.09 29.30 34.14
CA GLY A 23 21.39 29.99 34.37
C GLY A 23 22.65 29.68 33.52
N SER A 24 22.65 30.01 32.21
CA SER A 24 23.76 30.51 31.35
C SER A 24 25.12 29.79 31.09
N SER A 25 25.59 30.02 29.84
CA SER A 25 26.93 29.87 29.25
C SER A 25 27.25 28.46 28.69
N SER A 26 27.83 28.25 27.51
CA SER A 26 28.55 29.12 26.58
C SER A 26 28.53 28.51 25.16
N THR A 27 28.94 29.36 24.21
CA THR A 27 29.07 29.24 22.76
C THR A 27 29.87 28.03 22.24
N GLY A 28 29.39 27.42 21.16
CA GLY A 28 30.15 26.53 20.28
C GLY A 28 29.37 26.27 18.99
N GLY A 29 29.68 27.05 17.95
CA GLY A 29 29.09 26.86 16.63
C GLY A 29 29.68 25.62 15.95
N ASP A 30 28.82 24.82 15.34
CA ASP A 30 29.21 23.82 14.35
C ASP A 30 28.26 23.87 13.14
N PRO A 31 28.78 23.60 11.94
CA PRO A 31 28.21 24.11 10.71
C PRO A 31 26.97 23.33 10.29
N VAL A 32 26.01 24.09 9.74
CA VAL A 32 24.92 23.58 8.90
C VAL A 32 25.54 22.80 7.75
N ARG A 33 25.48 21.47 7.83
CA ARG A 33 25.76 20.60 6.70
C ARG A 33 24.50 20.56 5.84
N THR A 34 24.42 21.46 4.87
CA THR A 34 23.53 21.37 3.72
C THR A 34 23.89 20.09 2.94
N GLY A 35 23.23 18.98 3.28
CA GLY A 35 23.29 17.74 2.52
C GLY A 35 22.51 17.88 1.23
N GLY A 36 23.15 18.41 0.19
CA GLY A 36 22.67 18.29 -1.18
C GLY A 36 22.48 16.81 -1.52
N ALA A 37 21.35 16.47 -2.14
CA ALA A 37 21.04 15.16 -2.65
C ALA A 37 22.01 14.79 -3.79
N GLY A 38 23.21 14.34 -3.43
CA GLY A 38 24.09 13.61 -4.33
C GLY A 38 23.56 12.18 -4.45
N ARG A 39 23.12 11.78 -5.65
CA ARG A 39 22.94 10.36 -5.94
C ARG A 39 24.31 9.70 -5.86
N ASP A 40 24.46 8.78 -4.91
CA ASP A 40 25.59 7.85 -4.90
C ASP A 40 25.56 7.05 -6.21
N PRO A 41 26.59 7.13 -7.07
CA PRO A 41 26.64 6.41 -8.34
C PRO A 41 26.63 4.87 -8.17
N ALA A 42 26.83 4.34 -6.95
CA ALA A 42 26.65 2.93 -6.64
C ALA A 42 25.18 2.54 -6.33
N ARG A 43 24.30 3.51 -6.04
CA ARG A 43 22.86 3.27 -5.82
C ARG A 43 22.11 3.35 -7.14
N LEU A 44 21.84 2.18 -7.73
CA LEU A 44 21.06 2.09 -8.97
C LEU A 44 19.59 2.50 -8.77
N TYR A 45 19.01 2.25 -7.59
CA TYR A 45 17.57 2.39 -7.31
C TYR A 45 17.28 3.12 -5.98
N PRO A 46 16.05 3.67 -5.79
CA PRO A 46 15.66 4.27 -4.53
C PRO A 46 15.83 3.30 -3.36
N ASP A 47 16.39 3.80 -2.26
CA ASP A 47 16.59 3.03 -1.03
C ASP A 47 15.96 3.80 0.11
N PHE A 48 14.67 3.52 0.32
CA PHE A 48 13.88 4.16 1.36
C PHE A 48 14.18 3.53 2.72
N ALA A 49 14.23 4.36 3.76
CA ALA A 49 14.42 3.87 5.11
C ALA A 49 13.16 3.12 5.59
N ASP A 50 13.33 2.32 6.64
CA ASP A 50 12.27 1.55 7.28
C ASP A 50 12.43 1.66 8.80
N ARG A 51 11.32 1.79 9.53
CA ARG A 51 11.34 1.83 11.00
C ARG A 51 11.47 0.44 11.62
N ASP A 52 11.09 -0.59 10.88
CA ASP A 52 11.20 -2.00 11.29
C ASP A 52 11.74 -2.82 10.10
N PRO A 53 13.01 -2.63 9.74
CA PRO A 53 13.58 -3.27 8.55
C PRO A 53 13.69 -4.78 8.74
N HIS A 54 13.26 -5.52 7.73
CA HIS A 54 13.59 -6.92 7.60
C HIS A 54 14.99 -7.11 6.98
N ASP A 55 15.77 -8.05 7.51
CA ASP A 55 17.05 -8.44 6.94
C ASP A 55 16.83 -9.47 5.82
N TRP A 56 17.11 -9.06 4.58
CA TRP A 56 16.72 -9.82 3.40
C TRP A 56 17.80 -10.82 2.99
N ASP A 57 17.45 -12.10 3.03
CA ASP A 57 18.25 -13.16 2.42
C ASP A 57 18.07 -13.16 0.89
N GLY A 58 19.16 -12.91 0.15
CA GLY A 58 19.16 -12.94 -1.31
C GLY A 58 18.59 -11.68 -1.96
N ARG A 59 17.53 -11.83 -2.78
CA ARG A 59 17.03 -10.72 -3.61
C ARG A 59 16.12 -9.78 -2.81
N ALA A 60 16.72 -8.73 -2.27
CA ALA A 60 16.03 -7.68 -1.51
C ALA A 60 15.18 -6.71 -2.38
N PRO A 61 14.21 -5.99 -1.79
CA PRO A 61 13.41 -4.96 -2.48
C PRO A 61 14.24 -3.89 -3.20
N ARG A 62 15.35 -3.45 -2.58
CA ARG A 62 16.31 -2.49 -3.16
C ARG A 62 16.95 -2.91 -4.48
N SER A 63 16.78 -4.17 -4.90
CA SER A 63 17.23 -4.68 -6.21
C SER A 63 16.25 -4.40 -7.35
N TYR A 64 15.06 -3.87 -7.06
CA TYR A 64 14.05 -3.55 -8.05
C TYR A 64 14.10 -2.05 -8.42
N PRO A 65 13.93 -1.69 -9.71
CA PRO A 65 14.13 -0.32 -10.16
C PRO A 65 13.02 0.66 -9.81
N VAL A 66 11.82 0.13 -9.60
CA VAL A 66 10.60 0.92 -9.60
C VAL A 66 9.90 0.70 -8.28
N HIS A 67 9.93 1.74 -7.46
CA HIS A 67 9.29 1.75 -6.16
C HIS A 67 8.05 2.64 -6.20
N GLY A 68 7.06 2.31 -5.40
CA GLY A 68 5.85 3.09 -5.21
C GLY A 68 5.36 2.94 -3.79
N LEU A 69 4.23 3.57 -3.50
CA LEU A 69 3.60 3.49 -2.19
C LEU A 69 2.10 3.21 -2.34
N ASP A 70 1.47 2.82 -1.25
CA ASP A 70 0.03 2.80 -1.16
C ASP A 70 -0.46 3.56 0.06
N VAL A 71 -1.58 4.28 -0.10
CA VAL A 71 -2.06 5.28 0.86
C VAL A 71 -3.57 5.25 0.99
N SER A 72 -4.03 5.71 2.14
CA SER A 72 -5.45 5.86 2.47
C SER A 72 -5.67 7.16 3.27
N ARG A 73 -6.83 7.27 3.94
CA ARG A 73 -7.12 8.28 4.96
C ARG A 73 -6.07 8.44 6.06
N TRP A 74 -5.25 7.41 6.30
CA TRP A 74 -4.27 7.40 7.37
C TRP A 74 -3.02 8.24 7.06
N GLN A 75 -2.61 8.31 5.79
CA GLN A 75 -1.46 9.09 5.37
C GLN A 75 -1.91 10.49 4.96
N LYS A 76 -1.69 11.49 5.81
CA LYS A 76 -2.11 12.89 5.59
C LYS A 76 -0.90 13.79 5.33
N GLY A 77 -1.14 14.91 4.63
CA GLY A 77 -0.11 15.94 4.43
C GLY A 77 1.05 15.51 3.53
N ILE A 78 0.82 14.58 2.60
CA ILE A 78 1.85 14.11 1.68
C ILE A 78 2.26 15.23 0.72
N ASN A 79 3.56 15.52 0.69
CA ASN A 79 4.19 16.31 -0.37
C ASN A 79 4.55 15.39 -1.54
N TRP A 80 3.61 15.21 -2.46
CA TRP A 80 3.75 14.31 -3.60
C TRP A 80 4.91 14.67 -4.53
N THR A 81 5.22 15.96 -4.71
CA THR A 81 6.38 16.41 -5.49
C THR A 81 7.70 16.01 -4.83
N ALA A 82 7.79 16.07 -3.50
CA ALA A 82 8.95 15.59 -2.77
C ALA A 82 9.07 14.06 -2.86
N ALA A 83 7.97 13.33 -2.69
CA ALA A 83 7.94 11.87 -2.81
C ALA A 83 8.36 11.40 -4.22
N HIS A 84 7.83 12.03 -5.27
CA HIS A 84 8.20 11.74 -6.65
C HIS A 84 9.69 11.99 -6.91
N ARG A 85 10.22 13.15 -6.49
CA ARG A 85 11.67 13.45 -6.60
C ARG A 85 12.55 12.47 -5.82
N ALA A 86 12.04 11.92 -4.72
CA ALA A 86 12.72 10.90 -3.94
C ALA A 86 12.70 9.50 -4.57
N GLY A 87 11.94 9.30 -5.65
CA GLY A 87 11.93 8.06 -6.44
C GLY A 87 10.62 7.28 -6.41
N ILE A 88 9.56 7.80 -5.78
CA ILE A 88 8.22 7.19 -5.88
C ILE A 88 7.72 7.31 -7.31
N SER A 89 7.56 6.15 -7.96
CA SER A 89 7.22 6.02 -9.37
C SER A 89 5.75 5.69 -9.60
N PHE A 90 5.02 5.26 -8.57
CA PHE A 90 3.59 5.01 -8.63
C PHE A 90 2.91 5.10 -7.27
N ALA A 91 1.58 5.21 -7.28
CA ALA A 91 0.74 5.15 -6.09
C ALA A 91 -0.51 4.28 -6.25
N PHE A 92 -0.79 3.42 -5.28
CA PHE A 92 -2.13 2.85 -5.10
C PHE A 92 -2.87 3.60 -4.00
N ILE A 93 -4.07 4.10 -4.28
CA ILE A 93 -4.78 5.03 -3.39
C ILE A 93 -6.11 4.40 -3.02
N LYS A 94 -6.40 4.26 -1.73
CA LYS A 94 -7.69 3.74 -1.27
C LYS A 94 -8.79 4.60 -1.83
N ALA A 95 -9.70 4.00 -2.58
CA ALA A 95 -10.85 4.69 -3.13
C ALA A 95 -12.09 4.34 -2.33
N THR A 96 -12.48 3.07 -2.32
CA THR A 96 -13.74 2.64 -1.70
C THR A 96 -13.58 1.36 -0.91
N GLU A 97 -14.53 1.11 -0.01
CA GLU A 97 -14.66 -0.11 0.77
C GLU A 97 -16.14 -0.51 0.79
N GLY A 98 -16.42 -1.79 0.52
CA GLY A 98 -17.81 -2.25 0.46
C GLY A 98 -18.67 -1.46 -0.52
N VAL A 99 -19.90 -1.12 -0.12
CA VAL A 99 -20.90 -0.50 -1.02
C VAL A 99 -21.20 0.97 -0.70
N GLU A 100 -20.59 1.53 0.34
CA GLU A 100 -20.95 2.85 0.85
C GLU A 100 -19.78 3.69 1.36
N GLU A 101 -18.62 3.09 1.64
CA GLU A 101 -17.47 3.84 2.14
C GLU A 101 -16.64 4.36 0.96
N LEU A 102 -16.50 5.69 0.90
CA LEU A 102 -15.51 6.41 0.09
C LEU A 102 -14.41 6.89 1.04
N ASP A 103 -13.15 6.60 0.73
CA ASP A 103 -12.05 7.12 1.52
C ASP A 103 -12.02 8.65 1.46
N PRO A 104 -12.09 9.36 2.59
CA PRO A 104 -12.20 10.83 2.61
C PRO A 104 -10.95 11.53 2.07
N MET A 105 -9.81 10.84 1.98
CA MET A 105 -8.58 11.37 1.40
C MET A 105 -8.40 10.98 -0.07
N PHE A 106 -9.29 10.15 -0.65
CA PHE A 106 -9.13 9.64 -2.00
C PHE A 106 -8.93 10.76 -3.03
N ARG A 107 -9.86 11.73 -3.09
CA ARG A 107 -9.79 12.87 -4.03
C ARG A 107 -8.48 13.65 -3.87
N THR A 108 -8.14 14.00 -2.64
CA THR A 108 -6.93 14.74 -2.30
C THR A 108 -5.68 14.04 -2.80
N HIS A 109 -5.53 12.74 -2.50
CA HIS A 109 -4.39 11.96 -2.95
C HIS A 109 -4.39 11.76 -4.47
N TRP A 110 -5.56 11.48 -5.04
CA TRP A 110 -5.75 11.24 -6.47
C TRP A 110 -5.26 12.41 -7.32
N GLU A 111 -5.68 13.62 -6.96
CA GLU A 111 -5.37 14.85 -7.68
C GLU A 111 -3.94 15.30 -7.42
N ALA A 112 -3.47 15.22 -6.17
CA ALA A 112 -2.11 15.65 -5.83
C ALA A 112 -1.03 14.72 -6.40
N ALA A 113 -1.26 13.40 -6.43
CA ALA A 113 -0.36 12.46 -7.10
C ALA A 113 -0.28 12.73 -8.61
N ALA A 114 -1.44 12.95 -9.24
CA ALA A 114 -1.49 13.30 -10.67
C ALA A 114 -0.76 14.62 -10.97
N ALA A 115 -0.97 15.66 -10.15
CA ALA A 115 -0.30 16.95 -10.29
C ALA A 115 1.23 16.86 -10.12
N ALA A 116 1.71 15.91 -9.30
CA ALA A 116 3.14 15.63 -9.13
C ALA A 116 3.75 14.76 -10.25
N GLY A 117 2.92 14.28 -11.19
CA GLY A 117 3.34 13.39 -12.27
C GLY A 117 3.51 11.92 -11.86
N VAL A 118 2.87 11.49 -10.77
CA VAL A 118 2.93 10.11 -10.28
C VAL A 118 1.77 9.30 -10.86
N PRO A 119 2.02 8.28 -11.72
CA PRO A 119 1.00 7.32 -12.16
C PRO A 119 0.31 6.65 -10.97
N ARG A 120 -1.01 6.49 -11.07
CA ARG A 120 -1.81 6.13 -9.89
C ARG A 120 -3.02 5.26 -10.22
N ALA A 121 -3.43 4.42 -9.28
CA ALA A 121 -4.64 3.62 -9.37
C ALA A 121 -5.43 3.67 -8.07
N GLY A 122 -6.76 3.58 -8.19
CA GLY A 122 -7.64 3.42 -7.05
C GLY A 122 -7.64 1.96 -6.63
N TYR A 123 -7.67 1.68 -5.34
CA TYR A 123 -7.95 0.35 -4.83
C TYR A 123 -9.27 0.28 -4.08
N HIS A 124 -9.92 -0.87 -4.21
CA HIS A 124 -11.18 -1.20 -3.55
C HIS A 124 -10.93 -2.26 -2.47
N PHE A 125 -11.23 -1.95 -1.21
CA PHE A 125 -11.18 -2.94 -0.13
C PHE A 125 -12.46 -3.79 -0.15
N PHE A 126 -12.33 -5.07 -0.47
CA PHE A 126 -13.49 -5.93 -0.69
C PHE A 126 -14.18 -6.33 0.60
N TYR A 127 -15.52 -6.36 0.55
CA TYR A 127 -16.36 -6.62 1.69
C TYR A 127 -17.31 -7.80 1.44
N PHE A 128 -17.03 -8.96 2.03
CA PHE A 128 -17.79 -10.20 1.77
C PHE A 128 -19.25 -10.19 2.27
N CYS A 129 -19.71 -9.10 2.90
CA CYS A 129 -21.10 -8.93 3.31
C CYS A 129 -21.98 -8.28 2.23
N ALA A 130 -21.41 -7.89 1.09
CA ALA A 130 -22.13 -7.40 -0.08
C ALA A 130 -21.63 -8.11 -1.35
N PRO A 131 -22.46 -8.25 -2.40
CA PRO A 131 -22.04 -8.88 -3.64
C PRO A 131 -21.06 -8.00 -4.43
N ALA A 132 -20.20 -8.64 -5.24
CA ALA A 132 -19.17 -7.95 -6.00
C ALA A 132 -19.70 -6.93 -7.02
N ASP A 133 -20.89 -7.13 -7.59
CA ASP A 133 -21.43 -6.20 -8.59
C ASP A 133 -21.85 -4.85 -7.97
N GLU A 134 -22.39 -4.86 -6.75
CA GLU A 134 -22.71 -3.65 -6.00
C GLU A 134 -21.45 -2.87 -5.66
N GLN A 135 -20.43 -3.58 -5.16
CA GLN A 135 -19.13 -3.00 -4.82
C GLN A 135 -18.42 -2.44 -6.06
N ALA A 136 -18.50 -3.14 -7.20
CA ALA A 136 -17.95 -2.67 -8.46
C ALA A 136 -18.66 -1.40 -8.95
N ARG A 137 -19.99 -1.34 -8.85
CA ARG A 137 -20.77 -0.13 -9.16
C ARG A 137 -20.40 1.03 -8.24
N TRP A 138 -20.21 0.76 -6.95
CA TRP A 138 -19.78 1.77 -5.98
C TRP A 138 -18.39 2.31 -6.31
N PHE A 139 -17.43 1.43 -6.65
CA PHE A 139 -16.11 1.86 -7.09
C PHE A 139 -16.17 2.72 -8.36
N ILE A 140 -16.92 2.29 -9.38
CA ILE A 140 -17.09 3.03 -10.64
C ILE A 140 -17.72 4.42 -10.42
N ALA A 141 -18.71 4.52 -9.53
CA ALA A 141 -19.36 5.80 -9.23
C ALA A 141 -18.39 6.82 -8.59
N ASN A 142 -17.34 6.35 -7.92
CA ASN A 142 -16.43 7.19 -7.13
C ASN A 142 -15.05 7.39 -7.77
N VAL A 143 -14.65 6.55 -8.73
CA VAL A 143 -13.33 6.58 -9.38
C VAL A 143 -13.50 6.92 -10.86
N PRO A 144 -13.12 8.13 -11.32
CA PRO A 144 -13.26 8.51 -12.71
C PRO A 144 -12.16 7.84 -13.54
N PRO A 145 -12.46 7.47 -14.80
CA PRO A 145 -11.43 7.22 -15.79
C PRO A 145 -10.52 8.46 -15.90
N ALA A 146 -9.22 8.26 -15.99
CA ALA A 146 -8.31 9.36 -16.25
C ALA A 146 -7.01 8.90 -16.92
N SER A 147 -6.36 9.81 -17.63
CA SER A 147 -5.03 9.58 -18.22
C SER A 147 -3.99 9.27 -17.14
N GLY A 148 -3.05 8.37 -17.43
CA GLY A 148 -2.02 7.96 -16.47
C GLY A 148 -2.56 7.08 -15.33
N SER A 149 -3.78 6.53 -15.49
CA SER A 149 -4.30 5.51 -14.57
C SER A 149 -3.61 4.17 -14.83
N LEU A 150 -3.02 3.62 -13.77
CA LEU A 150 -2.65 2.20 -13.74
C LEU A 150 -3.94 1.34 -13.70
N PRO A 151 -3.87 0.02 -13.97
CA PRO A 151 -5.00 -0.85 -13.67
C PRO A 151 -5.38 -0.68 -12.20
N HIS A 152 -6.67 -0.54 -11.93
CA HIS A 152 -7.17 -0.44 -10.56
C HIS A 152 -6.90 -1.73 -9.79
N VAL A 153 -7.07 -1.67 -8.47
CA VAL A 153 -6.74 -2.79 -7.60
C VAL A 153 -8.01 -3.26 -6.88
N LEU A 154 -8.21 -4.56 -6.85
CA LEU A 154 -9.12 -5.22 -5.92
C LEU A 154 -8.28 -5.73 -4.75
N ASP A 155 -8.46 -5.14 -3.58
CA ASP A 155 -7.82 -5.57 -2.33
C ASP A 155 -8.71 -6.65 -1.69
N MET A 156 -8.17 -7.88 -1.62
CA MET A 156 -8.81 -9.02 -0.97
C MET A 156 -7.89 -9.59 0.11
N GLU A 157 -8.23 -9.27 1.35
CA GLU A 157 -7.64 -9.83 2.55
C GLU A 157 -8.73 -10.11 3.60
N TRP A 158 -8.37 -10.85 4.65
CA TRP A 158 -9.29 -11.05 5.77
C TRP A 158 -9.34 -9.81 6.65
N ASN A 159 -10.56 -9.35 6.96
CA ASN A 159 -10.79 -8.26 7.91
C ASN A 159 -11.48 -8.76 9.19
N PRO A 160 -10.79 -9.52 10.06
CA PRO A 160 -11.40 -10.09 11.27
C PRO A 160 -11.81 -9.03 12.30
N HIS A 161 -11.30 -7.80 12.18
CA HIS A 161 -11.58 -6.69 13.10
C HIS A 161 -12.68 -5.75 12.60
N SER A 162 -13.27 -6.03 11.43
CA SER A 162 -14.37 -5.21 10.93
C SER A 162 -15.56 -5.28 11.92
N PRO A 163 -16.10 -4.13 12.37
CA PRO A 163 -17.27 -4.14 13.24
C PRO A 163 -18.54 -4.61 12.52
N THR A 164 -18.53 -4.60 11.18
CA THR A 164 -19.71 -4.73 10.33
C THR A 164 -19.67 -5.96 9.41
N CYS A 165 -18.52 -6.62 9.24
CA CYS A 165 -18.40 -7.84 8.44
C CYS A 165 -17.10 -8.61 8.70
N THR A 166 -17.23 -9.77 9.31
CA THR A 166 -16.12 -10.69 9.55
C THR A 166 -16.23 -11.97 8.73
N LYS A 167 -17.06 -11.98 7.68
CA LYS A 167 -17.32 -13.16 6.85
C LYS A 167 -16.04 -13.66 6.18
N ARG A 168 -15.83 -14.98 6.24
CA ARG A 168 -14.78 -15.72 5.53
C ARG A 168 -15.42 -16.84 4.70
N PRO A 169 -15.97 -16.54 3.52
CA PRO A 169 -16.59 -17.56 2.68
C PRO A 169 -15.53 -18.51 2.10
N ASP A 170 -15.97 -19.68 1.61
CA ASP A 170 -15.09 -20.65 0.94
C ASP A 170 -14.36 -20.02 -0.26
N GLY A 171 -13.14 -20.49 -0.52
CA GLY A 171 -12.30 -19.99 -1.60
C GLY A 171 -12.97 -20.01 -2.99
N ALA A 172 -13.87 -20.96 -3.28
CA ALA A 172 -14.63 -20.98 -4.52
C ALA A 172 -15.54 -19.75 -4.67
N VAL A 173 -16.22 -19.35 -3.60
CA VAL A 173 -17.05 -18.14 -3.54
C VAL A 173 -16.16 -16.91 -3.68
N VAL A 174 -15.06 -16.84 -2.93
CA VAL A 174 -14.08 -15.75 -3.02
C VAL A 174 -13.62 -15.53 -4.47
N ARG A 175 -13.23 -16.61 -5.17
CA ARG A 175 -12.77 -16.53 -6.56
C ARG A 175 -13.88 -16.15 -7.53
N ALA A 176 -15.15 -16.50 -7.24
CA ALA A 176 -16.29 -16.11 -8.05
C ALA A 176 -16.57 -14.61 -7.92
N GLU A 177 -16.63 -14.09 -6.70
CA GLU A 177 -16.82 -12.67 -6.40
C GLU A 177 -15.70 -11.81 -7.01
N ALA A 178 -14.44 -12.24 -6.82
CA ALA A 178 -13.28 -11.59 -7.42
C ALA A 178 -13.42 -11.49 -8.95
N ARG A 179 -13.80 -12.60 -9.62
CA ARG A 179 -14.00 -12.62 -11.07
C ARG A 179 -15.07 -11.62 -11.50
N THR A 180 -16.21 -11.61 -10.83
CA THR A 180 -17.32 -10.68 -11.12
C THR A 180 -16.85 -9.23 -11.03
N PHE A 181 -16.18 -8.86 -9.95
CA PHE A 181 -15.63 -7.51 -9.76
C PHE A 181 -14.64 -7.14 -10.86
N LEU A 182 -13.64 -8.01 -11.09
CA LEU A 182 -12.59 -7.79 -12.10
C LEU A 182 -13.18 -7.62 -13.51
N ASP A 183 -14.16 -8.44 -13.87
CA ASP A 183 -14.77 -8.41 -15.20
C ASP A 183 -15.61 -7.13 -15.41
N ILE A 184 -16.31 -6.66 -14.37
CA ILE A 184 -17.06 -5.39 -14.43
C ILE A 184 -16.09 -4.21 -14.63
N LEU A 185 -15.02 -4.14 -13.84
CA LEU A 185 -14.04 -3.06 -13.95
C LEU A 185 -13.24 -3.14 -15.26
N GLU A 186 -12.88 -4.33 -15.73
CA GLU A 186 -12.19 -4.50 -17.02
C GLU A 186 -13.05 -3.93 -18.17
N ARG A 187 -14.36 -4.19 -18.16
CA ARG A 187 -15.29 -3.62 -19.16
C ARG A 187 -15.40 -2.10 -19.05
N HIS A 188 -15.39 -1.54 -17.84
CA HIS A 188 -15.56 -0.11 -17.64
C HIS A 188 -14.29 0.70 -17.94
N TYR A 189 -13.13 0.25 -17.45
CA TYR A 189 -11.86 0.97 -17.54
C TYR A 189 -10.95 0.51 -18.69
N GLY A 190 -11.31 -0.57 -19.38
CA GLY A 190 -10.52 -1.13 -20.49
C GLY A 190 -9.25 -1.86 -20.06
N ARG A 191 -8.95 -1.91 -18.76
CA ARG A 191 -7.80 -2.63 -18.18
C ARG A 191 -8.28 -3.49 -17.02
N ARG A 192 -7.91 -4.77 -17.02
CA ARG A 192 -8.25 -5.70 -15.94
C ARG A 192 -7.57 -5.28 -14.63
N PRO A 193 -8.29 -5.19 -13.50
CA PRO A 193 -7.68 -4.84 -12.23
C PRO A 193 -6.64 -5.87 -11.77
N ILE A 194 -5.70 -5.41 -10.94
CA ILE A 194 -4.74 -6.22 -10.20
C ILE A 194 -5.43 -6.70 -8.91
N ILE A 195 -5.13 -7.90 -8.42
CA ILE A 195 -5.54 -8.32 -7.08
C ILE A 195 -4.41 -8.07 -6.09
N TYR A 196 -4.68 -7.30 -5.04
CA TYR A 196 -3.87 -7.33 -3.84
C TYR A 196 -4.32 -8.44 -2.90
N THR A 197 -3.39 -9.11 -2.23
CA THR A 197 -3.73 -10.12 -1.22
C THR A 197 -2.63 -10.38 -0.20
N SER A 198 -3.05 -10.78 1.01
CA SER A 198 -2.18 -11.26 2.09
C SER A 198 -1.85 -12.75 1.95
N ILE A 199 -0.85 -13.22 2.71
CA ILE A 199 -0.37 -14.61 2.64
C ILE A 199 -1.46 -15.59 3.07
N ASP A 200 -2.05 -15.35 4.26
CA ASP A 200 -3.10 -16.19 4.83
C ASP A 200 -4.35 -16.24 3.93
N PHE A 201 -4.77 -15.10 3.38
CA PHE A 201 -5.88 -15.07 2.46
C PHE A 201 -5.59 -15.87 1.17
N TRP A 202 -4.38 -15.78 0.63
CA TRP A 202 -3.99 -16.54 -0.55
C TRP A 202 -3.99 -18.05 -0.29
N GLU A 203 -3.46 -18.48 0.85
CA GLU A 203 -3.42 -19.89 1.27
C GLU A 203 -4.85 -20.44 1.46
N ASP A 204 -5.67 -19.73 2.24
CA ASP A 204 -7.02 -20.15 2.62
C ASP A 204 -7.96 -20.24 1.41
N THR A 205 -7.89 -19.27 0.51
CA THR A 205 -8.89 -19.11 -0.56
C THR A 205 -8.40 -19.66 -1.90
N GLY A 206 -7.09 -19.82 -2.08
CA GLY A 206 -6.46 -20.11 -3.34
C GLY A 206 -6.78 -19.09 -4.43
N ILE A 207 -6.93 -17.80 -4.06
CA ILE A 207 -7.18 -16.69 -5.00
C ILE A 207 -6.17 -16.67 -6.16
N GLY A 208 -4.95 -17.14 -5.93
CA GLY A 208 -3.89 -17.31 -6.95
C GLY A 208 -4.27 -18.13 -8.17
N ARG A 209 -5.30 -18.98 -8.07
CA ARG A 209 -5.81 -19.82 -9.19
C ARG A 209 -6.68 -19.05 -10.19
N LEU A 210 -6.98 -17.77 -9.95
CA LEU A 210 -7.75 -16.97 -10.89
C LEU A 210 -6.96 -16.74 -12.20
N PRO A 211 -7.51 -17.11 -13.36
CA PRO A 211 -6.85 -16.91 -14.64
C PRO A 211 -6.82 -15.43 -15.03
N ARG A 212 -5.86 -15.05 -15.87
CA ARG A 212 -5.66 -13.68 -16.38
C ARG A 212 -5.48 -12.63 -15.28
N THR A 213 -5.01 -13.01 -14.10
CA THR A 213 -4.86 -12.09 -12.97
C THR A 213 -3.41 -11.71 -12.74
N GLN A 214 -3.17 -10.41 -12.56
CA GLN A 214 -1.92 -9.90 -12.01
C GLN A 214 -2.07 -9.71 -10.50
N PHE A 215 -1.01 -9.97 -9.75
CA PHE A 215 -1.04 -9.88 -8.30
C PHE A 215 -0.11 -8.80 -7.77
N TRP A 216 -0.61 -8.10 -6.76
CA TRP A 216 0.15 -7.31 -5.81
C TRP A 216 0.21 -8.12 -4.51
N LEU A 217 1.36 -8.70 -4.21
CA LEU A 217 1.51 -9.61 -3.06
C LEU A 217 2.06 -8.88 -1.86
N ARG A 218 1.49 -9.10 -0.67
CA ARG A 218 2.05 -8.58 0.57
C ARG A 218 3.01 -9.59 1.20
N SER A 219 4.28 -9.21 1.35
CA SER A 219 5.26 -10.03 2.06
C SER A 219 6.33 -9.13 2.69
N VAL A 220 6.21 -8.86 3.98
CA VAL A 220 7.05 -7.86 4.67
C VAL A 220 8.25 -8.45 5.41
N ALA A 221 8.34 -9.78 5.44
CA ALA A 221 9.35 -10.51 6.19
C ALA A 221 9.98 -11.66 5.40
N ASP A 222 9.71 -11.76 4.10
CA ASP A 222 10.25 -12.78 3.19
C ASP A 222 10.02 -12.35 1.73
N HIS A 223 10.82 -12.87 0.80
CA HIS A 223 10.59 -12.59 -0.63
C HIS A 223 9.31 -13.31 -1.12
N PRO A 224 8.48 -12.71 -2.00
CA PRO A 224 7.22 -13.31 -2.44
C PRO A 224 7.35 -14.70 -3.09
N ARG A 225 8.53 -15.04 -3.64
CA ARG A 225 8.78 -16.39 -4.19
C ARG A 225 8.76 -17.48 -3.13
N GLU A 226 9.14 -17.15 -1.90
CA GLU A 226 9.14 -18.08 -0.78
C GLU A 226 7.74 -18.21 -0.17
N ARG A 227 7.04 -17.08 0.02
CA ARG A 227 5.71 -17.07 0.66
C ARG A 227 4.55 -17.37 -0.28
N TYR A 228 4.74 -17.23 -1.59
CA TYR A 228 3.74 -17.56 -2.60
C TYR A 228 4.36 -18.46 -3.69
N PRO A 229 4.67 -19.74 -3.37
CA PRO A 229 5.38 -20.62 -4.30
C PRO A 229 4.68 -20.73 -5.66
N GLY A 230 5.41 -20.43 -6.74
CA GLY A 230 4.90 -20.48 -8.11
C GLY A 230 3.96 -19.34 -8.51
N GLN A 231 3.60 -18.42 -7.60
CA GLN A 231 2.73 -17.30 -7.92
C GLN A 231 3.49 -16.21 -8.68
N ARG A 232 3.02 -15.90 -9.90
CA ARG A 232 3.48 -14.70 -10.62
C ARG A 232 2.86 -13.45 -9.99
N TRP A 233 3.66 -12.40 -9.85
CA TRP A 233 3.25 -11.11 -9.30
C TRP A 233 3.78 -9.95 -10.15
N ALA A 234 3.05 -8.85 -10.14
CA ALA A 234 3.40 -7.58 -10.77
C ALA A 234 3.92 -6.57 -9.76
N PHE A 235 3.34 -6.58 -8.55
CA PHE A 235 3.74 -5.70 -7.45
C PHE A 235 3.96 -6.49 -6.16
N TRP A 236 4.78 -5.93 -5.28
CA TRP A 236 5.11 -6.51 -3.99
C TRP A 236 5.13 -5.42 -2.93
N GLN A 237 4.25 -5.51 -1.93
CA GLN A 237 4.34 -4.71 -0.70
C GLN A 237 5.36 -5.36 0.23
N TYR A 238 6.48 -4.68 0.44
CA TYR A 238 7.62 -5.22 1.18
C TYR A 238 7.78 -4.62 2.58
N THR A 239 7.03 -3.57 2.90
CA THR A 239 7.01 -2.96 4.23
C THR A 239 5.72 -2.20 4.46
N GLY A 240 5.27 -2.13 5.73
CA GLY A 240 4.23 -1.21 6.20
C GLY A 240 4.75 -0.11 7.14
N THR A 241 6.07 -0.04 7.32
CA THR A 241 6.76 0.86 8.26
C THR A 241 7.80 1.74 7.57
N GLY A 242 7.69 1.85 6.25
CA GLY A 242 8.60 2.60 5.40
C GLY A 242 8.59 4.11 5.67
N VAL A 243 9.72 4.75 5.35
CA VAL A 243 9.95 6.18 5.51
C VAL A 243 10.35 6.77 4.16
N VAL A 244 9.44 7.57 3.60
CA VAL A 244 9.60 8.18 2.27
C VAL A 244 9.70 9.70 2.43
N PRO A 245 10.73 10.37 1.86
CA PRO A 245 10.79 11.83 1.86
C PRO A 245 9.52 12.45 1.27
N GLY A 246 8.90 13.37 2.00
CA GLY A 246 7.63 13.98 1.62
C GLY A 246 6.39 13.28 2.16
N VAL A 247 6.51 12.10 2.77
CA VAL A 247 5.40 11.40 3.44
C VAL A 247 5.59 11.50 4.96
N PRO A 248 4.71 12.22 5.69
CA PRO A 248 4.75 12.22 7.15
C PRO A 248 4.40 10.85 7.71
N GLY A 249 5.17 10.37 8.69
CA GLY A 249 4.87 9.10 9.36
C GLY A 249 5.43 7.87 8.64
N GLY A 250 4.85 6.70 8.95
CA GLY A 250 5.13 5.45 8.27
C GLY A 250 4.20 5.26 7.07
N VAL A 251 4.68 4.59 6.02
CA VAL A 251 3.91 4.31 4.81
C VAL A 251 4.29 2.95 4.24
N ASP A 252 3.31 2.31 3.60
CA ASP A 252 3.50 1.07 2.89
C ASP A 252 4.30 1.34 1.60
N ILE A 253 5.37 0.56 1.39
CA ILE A 253 6.23 0.71 0.20
C ILE A 253 6.21 -0.57 -0.63
N ASN A 254 6.16 -0.35 -1.93
CA ASN A 254 5.96 -1.37 -2.93
C ASN A 254 7.06 -1.32 -3.98
N VAL A 255 7.32 -2.47 -4.61
CA VAL A 255 8.11 -2.54 -5.85
C VAL A 255 7.30 -3.12 -7.00
N PHE A 256 7.62 -2.71 -8.22
CA PHE A 256 7.17 -3.37 -9.44
C PHE A 256 8.19 -4.45 -9.86
N ALA A 257 7.70 -5.61 -10.28
CA ALA A 257 8.52 -6.79 -10.56
C ALA A 257 9.46 -6.63 -11.78
N GLY A 258 9.09 -5.76 -12.72
CA GLY A 258 9.76 -5.60 -14.01
C GLY A 258 10.94 -4.62 -13.99
N SER A 259 11.61 -4.50 -15.14
CA SER A 259 12.65 -3.50 -15.37
C SER A 259 12.05 -2.08 -15.51
N ALA A 260 12.89 -1.05 -15.49
CA ALA A 260 12.48 0.32 -15.79
C ALA A 260 11.85 0.46 -17.19
N ALA A 261 12.34 -0.30 -18.19
CA ALA A 261 11.76 -0.32 -19.53
C ALA A 261 10.37 -0.99 -19.57
N ALA A 262 10.20 -2.10 -18.84
CA ALA A 262 8.90 -2.74 -18.68
C ALA A 262 7.91 -1.79 -17.98
N TRP A 263 8.36 -1.04 -16.98
CA TRP A 263 7.56 -0.03 -16.30
C TRP A 263 7.10 1.08 -17.24
N ALA A 264 7.99 1.63 -18.08
CA ALA A 264 7.64 2.66 -19.05
C ALA A 264 6.59 2.21 -20.08
N THR A 265 6.40 0.90 -20.25
CA THR A 265 5.32 0.32 -21.06
C THR A 265 4.07 0.08 -20.21
N PHE A 266 4.23 -0.40 -18.98
CA PHE A 266 3.13 -0.73 -18.08
C PHE A 266 2.34 0.50 -17.60
N SER A 267 3.03 1.61 -17.36
CA SER A 267 2.47 2.84 -16.77
C SER A 267 1.80 3.78 -17.77
N LYS A 268 1.87 3.45 -19.06
CA LYS A 268 1.09 4.09 -20.13
C LYS A 268 -0.32 3.49 -20.18
#